data_AF-W1XEV9-F1
#
_entry.id   AF-W1XEV9-F1
#
_cell.length_a   1.000
_cell.length_b   1.000
_cell.length_c   1.000
_cell.angle_alpha   90.00
_cell.angle_beta   90.00
_cell.angle_gamma   90.00
#
_symmetry.space_group_name_H-M   'P 1'
#
loop_
_entity.id
_entity.type
_entity.pdbx_description
1 polymer ?
#
loop_
_entity_poly.entity_id
_entity_poly.type
_entity_poly.pdbx_seq_one_letter_code
_entity_poly.pdbx_strand_id
1 'polypeptide(L)'
;VKIVPIPKSAIVCLFPYHVQHKGHANLSRYTWSTDYHLVINEYLERLIERLQIIDDSAQFSIHCDTSPLADRYMAYLAGLGFYGKNNCFINPKWGSYVVIGTILTTLELKPNTP
;
A
#
# COMPACT_ATOMS: atom_id res chain seq x y z
N VAL A 1 -7.17 11.58 9.04
CA VAL A 1 -6.54 11.47 7.70
C VAL A 1 -7.31 12.36 6.73
N LYS A 2 -6.66 13.31 6.05
CA LYS A 2 -7.31 14.18 5.05
C LYS A 2 -7.35 13.42 3.72
N ILE A 3 -8.55 13.17 3.20
CA ILE A 3 -8.76 12.51 1.91
C ILE A 3 -8.78 13.59 0.82
N VAL A 4 -8.20 13.29 -0.35
CA VAL A 4 -8.37 14.14 -1.54
C VAL A 4 -9.86 14.29 -1.84
N PRO A 5 -10.41 15.51 -2.08
CA PRO A 5 -11.85 15.72 -2.16
C PRO A 5 -12.59 14.90 -3.23
N ILE A 6 -11.96 14.68 -4.39
CA ILE A 6 -12.52 13.92 -5.51
C ILE A 6 -11.39 13.10 -6.17
N PRO A 7 -11.01 11.94 -5.61
CA PRO A 7 -9.97 11.12 -6.20
C PRO A 7 -10.48 10.48 -7.50
N LYS A 8 -9.65 10.51 -8.55
CA LYS A 8 -9.97 9.89 -9.85
C LYS A 8 -9.30 8.53 -10.02
N SER A 9 -8.16 8.33 -9.35
CA SER A 9 -7.40 7.07 -9.40
C SER A 9 -6.80 6.73 -8.05
N ALA A 10 -6.39 5.46 -7.90
CA ALA A 10 -5.61 4.97 -6.77
C ALA A 10 -4.34 4.28 -7.27
N ILE A 11 -3.19 4.63 -6.71
CA ILE A 11 -1.92 3.91 -6.91
C ILE A 11 -1.72 3.05 -5.67
N VAL A 12 -1.65 1.74 -5.85
CA VAL A 12 -1.53 0.78 -4.75
C VAL A 12 -0.17 0.11 -4.80
N CYS A 13 0.52 0.08 -3.67
CA CYS A 13 1.87 -0.45 -3.52
C CYS A 13 1.91 -1.54 -2.44
N LEU A 14 2.67 -2.60 -2.71
CA LEU A 14 2.98 -3.64 -1.73
C LEU A 14 4.36 -3.43 -1.13
N PHE A 15 4.47 -3.56 0.19
CA PHE A 15 5.73 -3.49 0.91
C PHE A 15 5.98 -4.83 1.60
N PRO A 16 6.91 -5.66 1.08
CA PRO A 16 7.20 -6.95 1.68
C PRO A 16 7.96 -6.78 3.00
N TYR A 17 7.53 -7.48 4.05
CA TYR A 17 8.12 -7.37 5.40
C TYR A 17 8.77 -8.66 5.90
N HIS A 18 8.88 -9.68 5.05
CA HIS A 18 9.49 -10.94 5.47
C HIS A 18 10.99 -10.76 5.76
N VAL A 19 11.33 -10.79 7.04
CA VAL A 19 12.71 -10.82 7.54
C VAL A 19 13.08 -12.21 8.07
N GLN A 20 14.34 -12.61 7.93
CA GLN A 20 14.84 -13.86 8.52
C GLN A 20 14.92 -13.74 10.05
N HIS A 21 14.48 -14.78 10.76
CA HIS A 21 14.56 -14.83 12.22
C HIS A 21 15.78 -15.61 12.71
N LYS A 22 16.38 -15.17 13.81
CA LYS A 22 17.28 -16.01 14.62
C LYS A 22 16.83 -15.92 16.09
N GLY A 23 16.49 -17.07 16.70
CA GLY A 23 16.09 -17.15 18.11
C GLY A 23 14.61 -17.52 18.32
N HIS A 24 14.09 -17.24 19.51
CA HIS A 24 12.68 -17.42 19.87
C HIS A 24 11.96 -16.06 19.91
N ALA A 25 10.79 -15.97 19.28
CA ALA A 25 9.94 -14.78 19.31
C ALA A 25 8.46 -15.22 19.28
N ASN A 26 7.61 -14.53 20.02
CA ASN A 26 6.17 -14.78 20.13
C ASN A 26 5.31 -13.65 19.51
N LEU A 27 5.94 -12.64 18.91
CA LEU A 27 5.26 -11.54 18.22
C LEU A 27 5.08 -11.84 16.73
N SER A 28 4.01 -11.31 16.15
CA SER A 28 3.72 -11.40 14.72
C SER A 28 4.85 -10.82 13.87
N ARG A 29 5.15 -11.44 12.72
CA ARG A 29 6.32 -11.08 11.90
C ARG A 29 6.32 -9.65 11.38
N TYR A 30 5.16 -9.03 11.18
CA TYR A 30 5.06 -7.64 10.73
C TYR A 30 5.52 -6.62 11.78
N THR A 31 5.72 -7.03 13.04
CA THR A 31 6.16 -6.15 14.13
C THR A 31 7.68 -6.18 14.34
N TRP A 32 8.43 -6.88 13.48
CA TRP A 32 9.85 -7.15 13.70
C TRP A 32 10.78 -6.17 12.99
N SER A 33 10.27 -5.43 12.02
CA SER A 33 10.97 -4.32 11.38
C SER A 33 10.57 -2.99 12.02
N THR A 34 11.15 -1.90 11.52
CA THR A 34 10.57 -0.56 11.69
C THR A 34 9.08 -0.59 11.40
N ASP A 35 8.31 0.17 12.19
CA ASP A 35 6.87 0.33 12.00
C ASP A 35 6.55 0.66 10.54
N TYR A 36 5.73 -0.19 9.91
CA TYR A 36 5.43 -0.07 8.50
C TYR A 36 4.74 1.24 8.15
N HIS A 37 4.02 1.87 9.09
CA HIS A 37 3.38 3.16 8.83
C HIS A 37 4.41 4.24 8.48
N LEU A 38 5.56 4.22 9.15
CA LEU A 38 6.65 5.18 8.89
C LEU A 38 7.28 4.90 7.53
N VAL A 39 7.58 3.63 7.25
CA VAL A 39 8.20 3.20 5.99
C VAL A 39 7.29 3.51 4.80
N ILE A 40 6.00 3.18 4.89
CA ILE A 40 5.04 3.39 3.80
C ILE A 40 4.88 4.89 3.51
N ASN A 41 4.71 5.71 4.55
CA ASN A 41 4.57 7.16 4.34
C ASN A 41 5.81 7.74 3.66
N GLU A 42 7.02 7.46 4.15
CA GLU A 42 8.26 7.96 3.57
C GLU A 42 8.39 7.61 2.07
N TYR A 43 8.14 6.35 1.71
CA TYR A 43 8.28 5.90 0.33
C TYR A 43 7.19 6.48 -0.59
N LEU A 44 5.96 6.60 -0.10
CA LEU A 44 4.86 7.16 -0.88
C LEU A 44 4.96 8.69 -1.01
N GLU A 45 5.50 9.40 -0.02
CA GLU A 45 5.84 10.83 -0.12
C GLU A 45 6.86 11.06 -1.24
N ARG A 46 7.93 10.26 -1.27
CA ARG A 46 8.94 10.32 -2.34
C ARG A 46 8.35 10.03 -3.72
N LEU A 47 7.36 9.15 -3.82
CA LEU A 47 6.65 8.90 -5.07
C LEU A 47 5.78 10.10 -5.46
N ILE A 48 5.05 10.69 -4.52
CA ILE A 48 4.24 11.90 -4.75
C ILE A 48 5.11 13.05 -5.24
N GLU A 49 6.28 13.30 -4.62
CA GLU A 49 7.21 14.33 -5.08
C GLU A 49 7.59 14.17 -6.55
N ARG A 50 7.78 12.92 -7.00
CA ARG A 50 8.08 12.63 -8.41
C ARG A 50 6.89 12.81 -9.33
N LEU A 51 5.68 12.46 -8.87
CA LEU A 51 4.45 12.67 -9.64
C LEU A 51 4.09 14.16 -9.76
N GLN A 52 4.37 14.96 -8.72
CA GLN A 52 4.14 16.41 -8.71
C GLN A 52 5.06 17.16 -9.67
N ILE A 53 6.24 16.62 -10.01
CA ILE A 53 7.09 17.21 -11.06
C ILE A 53 6.43 17.08 -12.45
N ILE A 54 5.60 16.06 -12.66
CA ILE A 54 4.92 15.79 -13.93
C ILE A 54 3.65 16.64 -14.05
N ASP A 55 2.88 16.75 -12.97
CA ASP A 55 1.68 17.57 -12.87
C ASP A 55 1.60 18.16 -11.45
N ASP A 56 1.90 19.45 -11.34
CA ASP A 56 1.93 20.18 -10.07
C ASP A 56 0.53 20.52 -9.54
N SER A 57 -0.48 20.44 -10.39
CA SER A 57 -1.89 20.67 -10.03
C SER A 57 -2.55 19.45 -9.39
N ALA A 58 -1.93 18.27 -9.56
CA ALA A 58 -2.44 17.03 -9.02
C ALA A 58 -2.39 17.01 -7.48
N GLN A 59 -3.48 16.53 -6.88
CA GLN A 59 -3.59 16.36 -5.43
C GLN A 59 -3.41 14.89 -5.06
N PHE A 60 -2.82 14.65 -3.90
CA PHE A 60 -2.48 13.32 -3.41
C PHE A 60 -2.83 13.18 -1.93
N SER A 61 -3.20 11.98 -1.51
CA SER A 61 -3.29 11.61 -0.09
C SER A 61 -2.83 10.17 0.10
N ILE A 62 -2.00 9.95 1.12
CA ILE A 62 -1.47 8.63 1.48
C ILE A 62 -2.39 7.95 2.48
N HIS A 63 -2.60 6.65 2.28
CA HIS A 63 -3.47 5.79 3.09
C HIS A 63 -2.79 4.46 3.34
N CYS A 64 -2.84 4.01 4.58
CA CYS A 64 -2.38 2.69 5.02
C CYS A 64 -3.00 2.39 6.38
N ASP A 65 -3.65 1.23 6.52
CA ASP A 65 -4.13 0.56 7.74
C ASP A 65 -5.11 1.34 8.64
N THR A 66 -4.77 2.58 8.97
CA THR A 66 -5.53 3.55 9.78
C THR A 66 -6.50 4.42 8.97
N SER A 67 -6.62 4.14 7.66
CA SER A 67 -7.49 4.88 6.74
C SER A 67 -8.87 4.21 6.60
N PRO A 68 -9.89 4.90 6.06
CA PRO A 68 -11.19 4.27 5.80
C PRO A 68 -11.19 3.33 4.58
N LEU A 69 -10.05 3.16 3.89
CA LEU A 69 -9.95 2.28 2.72
C LEU A 69 -9.82 0.82 3.13
N ALA A 70 -10.45 -0.06 2.33
CA ALA A 70 -10.25 -1.50 2.44
C ALA A 70 -8.96 -1.89 1.70
N ASP A 71 -7.80 -1.76 2.35
CA ASP A 71 -6.48 -1.92 1.71
C ASP A 71 -6.32 -3.21 0.91
N ARG A 72 -6.76 -4.35 1.44
CA ARG A 72 -6.71 -5.64 0.73
C ARG A 72 -7.55 -5.63 -0.55
N TYR A 73 -8.68 -4.92 -0.55
CA TYR A 73 -9.55 -4.82 -1.71
C TYR A 73 -8.97 -3.87 -2.75
N MET A 74 -8.35 -2.77 -2.31
CA MET A 74 -7.59 -1.88 -3.19
C MET A 74 -6.45 -2.65 -3.90
N ALA A 75 -5.69 -3.46 -3.16
CA ALA A 75 -4.62 -4.27 -3.76
C ALA A 75 -5.14 -5.35 -4.73
N TYR A 76 -6.29 -5.95 -4.44
CA TYR A 76 -6.96 -6.86 -5.37
C TYR A 76 -7.39 -6.15 -6.67
N LEU A 77 -8.10 -5.02 -6.56
CA LEU A 77 -8.52 -4.22 -7.72
C LEU A 77 -7.33 -3.75 -8.56
N ALA A 78 -6.18 -3.46 -7.92
CA ALA A 78 -4.95 -3.08 -8.60
C ALA A 78 -4.22 -4.26 -9.27
N GLY A 79 -4.73 -5.48 -9.22
CA GLY A 79 -4.11 -6.65 -9.88
C GLY A 79 -2.87 -7.17 -9.17
N LEU A 80 -2.69 -6.88 -7.88
CA LEU A 80 -1.45 -7.19 -7.16
C LEU A 80 -1.46 -8.60 -6.53
N GLY A 81 -2.58 -9.34 -6.61
CA GLY A 81 -2.76 -10.61 -5.93
C GLY A 81 -4.24 -10.96 -5.71
N PHE A 82 -4.49 -11.94 -4.84
CA PHE A 82 -5.82 -12.50 -4.61
C PHE A 82 -6.11 -12.75 -3.12
N TYR A 83 -7.36 -13.02 -2.78
CA TYR A 83 -7.77 -13.39 -1.43
C TYR A 83 -7.58 -14.88 -1.17
N GLY A 84 -6.79 -15.21 -0.16
CA GLY A 84 -6.72 -16.57 0.38
C GLY A 84 -7.98 -16.93 1.17
N LYS A 85 -8.25 -18.24 1.32
CA LYS A 85 -9.32 -18.74 2.20
C LYS A 85 -9.15 -18.35 3.67
N ASN A 86 -7.94 -17.92 4.07
CA ASN A 86 -7.60 -17.39 5.38
C ASN A 86 -7.85 -15.87 5.51
N ASN A 87 -8.50 -15.25 4.53
CA ASN A 87 -8.77 -13.81 4.44
C ASN A 87 -7.54 -12.91 4.32
N CYS A 88 -6.34 -13.49 4.15
CA CYS A 88 -5.15 -12.73 3.81
C CYS A 88 -5.17 -12.39 2.31
N PHE A 89 -4.63 -11.22 1.98
CA PHE A 89 -4.21 -10.92 0.63
C PHE A 89 -2.92 -11.69 0.32
N ILE A 90 -2.83 -12.31 -0.85
CA ILE A 90 -1.70 -13.14 -1.28
C ILE A 90 -1.18 -12.62 -2.60
N ASN A 91 0.07 -12.18 -2.61
CA ASN A 91 0.81 -11.86 -3.81
C ASN A 91 1.58 -13.12 -4.32
N PRO A 92 1.66 -13.37 -5.64
CA PRO A 92 2.35 -14.54 -6.18
C PRO A 92 3.84 -14.65 -5.82
N LYS A 93 4.52 -13.52 -5.58
CA LYS A 93 5.96 -13.46 -5.29
C LYS A 93 6.27 -13.45 -3.80
N TRP A 94 5.53 -12.66 -3.02
CA TRP A 94 5.81 -12.43 -1.59
C TRP A 94 4.86 -13.15 -0.64
N GLY A 95 3.88 -13.89 -1.17
CA GLY A 95 2.83 -14.52 -0.37
C GLY A 95 1.98 -13.47 0.35
N SER A 96 1.59 -13.77 1.58
CA SER A 96 0.85 -12.84 2.46
C SER A 96 1.74 -11.93 3.30
N TYR A 97 3.07 -11.97 3.11
CA TYR A 97 4.02 -11.15 3.87
C TYR A 97 4.20 -9.75 3.26
N VAL A 98 3.07 -9.08 3.02
CA VAL A 98 3.02 -7.73 2.48
C VAL A 98 2.11 -6.85 3.34
N VAL A 99 2.52 -5.61 3.52
CA VAL A 99 1.63 -4.52 3.95
C VAL A 99 1.34 -3.64 2.73
N ILE A 100 0.23 -2.89 2.78
CA ILE A 100 -0.35 -2.24 1.62
C ILE A 100 -0.39 -0.74 1.89
N GLY A 101 0.12 0.05 0.95
CA GLY A 101 -0.01 1.50 0.96
C GLY A 101 -0.72 1.97 -0.31
N THR A 102 -1.60 2.94 -0.17
CA THR A 102 -2.39 3.50 -1.26
C THR A 102 -2.21 5.01 -1.34
N ILE A 103 -1.97 5.53 -2.55
CA ILE A 103 -2.10 6.95 -2.86
C ILE A 103 -3.41 7.15 -3.60
N LEU A 104 -4.32 7.95 -3.03
CA LEU A 104 -5.45 8.49 -3.78
C LEU A 104 -5.03 9.78 -4.47
N THR A 105 -5.38 9.92 -5.75
CA THR A 105 -4.93 11.05 -6.58
C THR A 105 -6.03 11.58 -7.51
N THR A 106 -5.94 12.86 -7.86
CA THR A 106 -6.76 13.48 -8.93
C THR A 106 -6.25 13.17 -10.33
N LEU A 107 -5.08 12.53 -10.48
CA LEU A 107 -4.59 12.06 -11.78
C LEU A 107 -5.55 11.03 -12.38
N GLU A 108 -5.74 11.08 -13.69
CA GLU A 108 -6.47 10.06 -14.45
C GLU A 108 -5.48 9.00 -14.95
N LEU A 109 -5.50 7.84 -14.31
CA LEU A 109 -4.61 6.73 -14.62
C LEU A 109 -5.44 5.57 -15.19
N LYS A 110 -4.88 4.87 -16.16
CA LYS A 110 -5.48 3.65 -16.68
C LYS A 110 -5.48 2.58 -15.58
N PRO A 111 -6.64 1.98 -15.22
CA PRO A 111 -6.68 0.97 -14.17
C PRO A 111 -6.00 -0.33 -14.62
N ASN A 112 -5.41 -1.02 -13.65
CA ASN A 112 -5.07 -2.43 -13.77
C ASN A 112 -6.33 -3.29 -13.60
N THR A 113 -6.17 -4.60 -13.79
CA THR A 113 -7.23 -5.59 -13.60
C THR A 113 -6.75 -6.66 -12.62
N PRO A 114 -7.62 -7.16 -11.73
CA PRO A 114 -7.39 -8.39 -10.97
C PRO A 114 -6.96 -9.58 -11.82
#